data_AF-A0A8H4QD36-F1
#
_entry.id   AF-A0A8H4QD36-F1
#
_cell.length_a   1.000
_cell.length_b   1.000
_cell.length_c   1.000
_cell.angle_alpha   90.00
_cell.angle_beta   90.00
_cell.angle_gamma   90.00
#
_symmetry.space_group_name_H-M   'P 1'
#
loop_
_entity.id
_entity.type
_entity.pdbx_description
1 polymer ?
#
loop_
_entity_poly.entity_id
_entity_poly.type
_entity_poly.pdbx_seq_one_letter_code
_entity_poly.pdbx_strand_id
1 'polypeptide(L)'
;MMLHTLVLHIRLFLSVILAIFFFLILHDASRRGFTWTVAHKMATQTTASTLLQRLPAAHSNLPTIFHQSWMTTELPVKFQRWSSTCRQAHPRWEWVIWTDDDNLRLVKRFFPSLEITYRRLPGEIYRADLSRALYMYIYGGVYADLDTECLRPTEQLKTSYPTFFDNRLKAKALFGRMGIDPDFVHSIPNAWMASTPGHPFFLHFLQTIDDRTRDITTNNKSWPSAEALTGPVALREAIAKYEEEKVRRGSRLKDRVAQLVRDGPFDESDYEDEQDHRVFLLPSSVVYSYSWWADGESVRPVCWVLSEGFDAERCKQLLQVGRAKSISITYWSHTHTPTGHSDDNLKHIQG
;
A
#
# COMPACT_ATOMS: atom_id res chain seq x y z
N MET A 1 -25.05 58.75 -32.81
CA MET A 1 -23.60 58.41 -32.75
C MET A 1 -22.99 58.72 -31.37
N MET A 2 -23.19 59.92 -30.78
CA MET A 2 -22.62 60.29 -29.47
C MET A 2 -22.99 59.38 -28.28
N LEU A 3 -24.24 58.93 -28.16
CA LEU A 3 -24.69 58.12 -27.01
C LEU A 3 -23.98 56.74 -26.97
N HIS A 4 -23.75 56.15 -28.14
CA HIS A 4 -23.06 54.86 -28.26
C HIS A 4 -21.58 54.96 -27.87
N THR A 5 -20.93 56.05 -28.28
CA THR A 5 -19.55 56.36 -27.90
C THR A 5 -19.43 56.60 -26.40
N LEU A 6 -20.36 57.32 -25.79
CA LEU A 6 -20.37 57.58 -24.34
C LEU A 6 -20.54 56.28 -23.54
N VAL A 7 -21.46 55.40 -23.93
CA VAL A 7 -21.65 54.09 -23.28
C VAL A 7 -20.41 53.21 -23.41
N LEU A 8 -19.71 53.24 -24.55
CA LEU A 8 -18.48 52.51 -24.75
C LEU A 8 -17.35 53.00 -23.82
N HIS A 9 -17.22 54.32 -23.65
CA HIS A 9 -16.24 54.93 -22.75
C HIS A 9 -16.54 54.60 -21.29
N ILE A 10 -17.82 54.63 -20.88
CA ILE A 10 -18.23 54.26 -19.52
C ILE A 10 -17.93 52.78 -19.25
N ARG A 11 -18.21 51.88 -20.20
CA ARG A 11 -17.89 50.45 -20.06
C ARG A 11 -16.39 50.21 -19.94
N LEU A 12 -15.60 50.85 -20.81
CA LEU A 12 -14.14 50.73 -20.78
C LEU A 12 -13.57 51.25 -19.45
N PHE A 13 -14.07 52.38 -18.97
CA PHE A 13 -13.69 52.97 -17.69
C PHE A 13 -14.02 52.06 -16.50
N LEU A 14 -15.23 51.48 -16.47
CA LEU A 14 -15.64 50.51 -15.44
C LEU A 14 -14.79 49.23 -15.49
N SER A 15 -14.47 48.71 -16.68
CA SER A 15 -13.61 47.53 -16.85
C SER A 15 -12.18 47.79 -16.34
N VAL A 16 -11.63 48.97 -16.60
CA VAL A 16 -10.31 49.37 -16.08
C VAL A 16 -10.33 49.49 -14.56
N ILE A 17 -11.37 50.08 -13.98
CA ILE A 17 -11.53 50.15 -12.51
C ILE A 17 -11.60 48.75 -11.90
N LEU A 18 -12.40 47.85 -12.47
CA LEU A 18 -12.51 46.46 -12.00
C LEU A 18 -11.16 45.72 -12.09
N ALA A 19 -10.40 45.91 -13.18
CA ALA A 19 -9.09 45.30 -13.34
C ALA A 19 -8.08 45.83 -12.31
N ILE A 20 -8.09 47.14 -12.04
CA ILE A 20 -7.25 47.76 -11.00
C ILE A 20 -7.63 47.22 -9.62
N PHE A 21 -8.93 47.13 -9.31
CA PHE A 21 -9.41 46.62 -8.02
C PHE A 21 -9.02 45.15 -7.82
N PHE A 22 -9.15 44.32 -8.86
CA PHE A 22 -8.74 42.91 -8.83
C PHE A 22 -7.21 42.78 -8.67
N PHE A 23 -6.43 43.62 -9.36
CA PHE A 23 -4.97 43.65 -9.21
C PHE A 23 -4.55 44.07 -7.80
N LEU A 24 -5.22 45.06 -7.20
CA LEU A 24 -4.98 45.48 -5.81
C LEU A 24 -5.34 44.37 -4.82
N ILE A 25 -6.43 43.63 -5.03
CA ILE A 25 -6.79 42.45 -4.22
C ILE A 25 -5.72 41.36 -4.33
N LEU A 26 -5.26 41.03 -5.54
CA LEU A 26 -4.21 40.04 -5.74
C LEU A 26 -2.87 40.49 -5.14
N HIS A 27 -2.54 41.78 -5.25
CA HIS A 27 -1.32 42.33 -4.69
C HIS A 27 -1.36 42.36 -3.16
N ASP A 28 -2.49 42.74 -2.55
CA ASP A 28 -2.71 42.71 -1.10
C ASP A 28 -2.71 41.26 -0.57
N ALA A 29 -3.36 40.33 -1.28
CA ALA A 29 -3.30 38.90 -0.96
C ALA A 29 -1.87 38.34 -1.03
N SER A 30 -1.08 38.74 -2.03
CA SER A 30 0.33 38.39 -2.16
C SER A 30 1.20 38.99 -1.04
N ARG A 31 0.98 40.26 -0.67
CA ARG A 31 1.72 40.93 0.42
C ARG A 31 1.38 40.38 1.80
N ARG A 32 0.13 39.96 2.01
CA ARG A 32 -0.32 39.34 3.26
C ARG A 32 0.05 37.85 3.37
N GLY A 33 0.77 37.31 2.38
CA GLY A 33 1.13 35.89 2.36
C GLY A 33 -0.09 34.98 2.32
N PHE A 34 -1.23 35.46 1.79
CA PHE A 34 -2.45 34.68 1.65
C PHE A 34 -2.24 33.66 0.53
N THR A 35 -1.65 32.52 0.88
CA THR A 35 -1.68 31.34 0.04
C THR A 35 -3.14 30.91 -0.01
N TRP A 36 -3.71 30.82 -1.21
CA TRP A 36 -4.89 29.99 -1.39
C TRP A 36 -4.45 28.56 -1.09
N THR A 37 -4.59 28.13 0.16
CA THR A 37 -4.54 26.72 0.50
C THR A 37 -5.76 26.09 -0.14
N VAL A 38 -5.60 25.65 -1.39
CA VAL A 38 -6.53 24.68 -1.96
C VAL A 38 -6.48 23.51 -0.99
N ALA A 39 -7.52 23.33 -0.17
CA ALA A 39 -7.63 22.17 0.68
C ALA A 39 -7.53 20.95 -0.24
N HIS A 40 -6.38 20.27 -0.21
CA HIS A 40 -6.17 19.11 -1.05
C HIS A 40 -7.18 18.05 -0.58
N LYS A 41 -8.12 17.71 -1.46
CA LYS A 41 -9.07 16.64 -1.18
C LYS A 41 -8.26 15.40 -0.83
N MET A 42 -8.56 14.76 0.29
CA MET A 42 -7.93 13.51 0.70
C MET A 42 -8.85 12.34 0.39
N ALA A 43 -8.29 11.13 0.35
CA ALA A 43 -9.06 9.90 0.36
C ALA A 43 -10.12 9.92 1.47
N THR A 44 -11.33 9.48 1.13
CA THR A 44 -12.46 9.42 2.06
C THR A 44 -12.19 8.32 3.08
N GLN A 45 -12.23 8.66 4.37
CA GLN A 45 -12.06 7.66 5.42
C GLN A 45 -13.29 6.74 5.49
N THR A 46 -13.06 5.43 5.45
CA THR A 46 -14.05 4.39 5.75
C THR A 46 -13.59 3.59 6.97
N THR A 47 -14.52 3.00 7.70
CA THR A 47 -14.19 2.18 8.88
C THR A 47 -14.00 0.72 8.47
N ALA A 48 -13.16 -0.02 9.20
CA ALA A 48 -13.04 -1.46 9.03
C ALA A 48 -14.39 -2.17 9.19
N SER A 49 -15.24 -1.72 10.11
CA SER A 49 -16.60 -2.27 10.30
C SER A 49 -17.50 -2.06 9.09
N THR A 50 -17.39 -0.91 8.40
CA THR A 50 -18.08 -0.67 7.13
C THR A 50 -17.59 -1.61 6.04
N LEU A 51 -16.28 -1.86 5.94
CA LEU A 51 -15.74 -2.81 4.97
C LEU A 51 -16.17 -4.25 5.28
N LEU A 52 -16.16 -4.67 6.55
CA LEU A 52 -16.59 -6.01 6.98
C LEU A 52 -18.05 -6.33 6.62
N GLN A 53 -18.88 -5.30 6.41
CA GLN A 53 -20.28 -5.46 5.97
C GLN A 53 -20.44 -5.54 4.45
N ARG A 54 -19.41 -5.19 3.66
CA ARG A 54 -19.46 -5.29 2.20
C ARG A 54 -19.33 -6.76 1.80
N LEU A 55 -20.22 -7.19 0.91
CA LEU A 55 -20.05 -8.48 0.25
C LEU A 55 -18.90 -8.36 -0.76
N PRO A 56 -17.83 -9.16 -0.62
CA PRO A 56 -16.75 -9.21 -1.59
C PRO A 56 -17.29 -9.63 -2.96
N ALA A 57 -16.77 -9.01 -4.01
CA ALA A 57 -17.11 -9.36 -5.39
C ALA A 57 -15.83 -9.43 -6.21
N ALA A 58 -15.61 -10.56 -6.89
CA ALA A 58 -14.49 -10.70 -7.80
C ALA A 58 -14.64 -9.73 -8.97
N HIS A 59 -13.58 -9.00 -9.31
CA HIS A 59 -13.56 -8.14 -10.48
C HIS A 59 -12.14 -7.89 -10.98
N SER A 60 -12.00 -7.69 -12.29
CA SER A 60 -10.68 -7.56 -12.94
C SER A 60 -10.04 -6.17 -12.81
N ASN A 61 -10.76 -5.16 -12.33
CA ASN A 61 -10.18 -3.83 -12.08
C ASN A 61 -9.52 -3.76 -10.70
N LEU A 62 -8.49 -2.91 -10.54
CA LEU A 62 -7.94 -2.60 -9.21
C LEU A 62 -8.98 -1.78 -8.40
N PRO A 63 -9.44 -2.24 -7.23
CA PRO A 63 -10.30 -1.47 -6.34
C PRO A 63 -9.62 -0.16 -5.90
N THR A 64 -10.41 0.91 -5.76
CA THR A 64 -9.92 2.20 -5.24
C THR A 64 -10.02 2.27 -3.72
N ILE A 65 -9.37 1.32 -3.04
CA ILE A 65 -9.30 1.21 -1.58
C ILE A 65 -7.84 1.19 -1.16
N PHE A 66 -7.47 2.06 -0.22
CA PHE A 66 -6.14 2.15 0.36
C PHE A 66 -6.17 1.65 1.81
N HIS A 67 -5.46 0.58 2.07
CA HIS A 67 -5.39 -0.11 3.35
C HIS A 67 -4.09 0.26 4.08
N GLN A 68 -4.21 0.63 5.35
CA GLN A 68 -3.10 0.68 6.29
C GLN A 68 -3.53 -0.05 7.58
N SER A 69 -2.58 -0.44 8.42
CA SER A 69 -2.90 -1.09 9.69
C SER A 69 -2.06 -0.57 10.84
N TRP A 70 -2.65 -0.57 12.04
CA TRP A 70 -2.00 -0.20 13.28
C TRP A 70 -2.66 -0.91 14.46
N MET A 71 -2.08 -0.88 15.65
CA MET A 71 -2.72 -1.47 16.83
C MET A 71 -4.09 -0.84 17.15
N THR A 72 -4.23 0.47 16.92
CA THR A 72 -5.47 1.25 17.17
C THR A 72 -5.74 2.21 16.01
N THR A 73 -6.88 2.91 16.06
CA THR A 73 -7.21 3.96 15.10
C THR A 73 -6.45 5.27 15.35
N GLU A 74 -5.81 5.41 16.52
CA GLU A 74 -5.04 6.59 16.91
C GLU A 74 -3.59 6.44 16.46
N LEU A 75 -3.26 7.14 15.37
CA LEU A 75 -1.92 7.09 14.79
C LEU A 75 -0.98 8.10 15.49
N PRO A 76 0.25 7.70 15.85
CA PRO A 76 1.32 8.66 16.13
C PRO A 76 1.48 9.72 15.03
N VAL A 77 1.81 10.96 15.40
CA VAL A 77 1.90 12.12 14.48
C VAL A 77 2.76 11.83 13.23
N LYS A 78 3.88 11.11 13.41
CA LYS A 78 4.75 10.69 12.29
C LYS A 78 4.02 9.87 11.22
N PHE A 79 3.21 8.91 11.64
CA PHE A 79 2.42 8.08 10.73
C PHE A 79 1.25 8.84 10.15
N GLN A 80 0.67 9.80 10.89
CA GLN A 80 -0.32 10.70 10.31
C GLN A 80 0.28 11.50 9.14
N ARG A 81 1.53 11.97 9.25
CA ARG A 81 2.21 12.71 8.16
C ARG A 81 2.36 11.84 6.91
N TRP A 82 2.94 10.66 7.03
CA TRP A 82 3.12 9.74 5.89
C TRP A 82 1.79 9.22 5.34
N SER A 83 0.87 8.77 6.20
CA SER A 83 -0.49 8.39 5.80
C SER A 83 -1.20 9.51 5.04
N SER A 84 -1.02 10.77 5.47
CA SER A 84 -1.59 11.94 4.78
C SER A 84 -1.06 12.07 3.35
N THR A 85 0.21 11.77 3.08
CA THR A 85 0.75 11.78 1.70
C THR A 85 0.03 10.76 0.83
N CYS A 86 -0.23 9.56 1.34
CA CYS A 86 -0.98 8.52 0.64
C CYS A 86 -2.44 8.90 0.40
N ARG A 87 -3.09 9.51 1.38
CA ARG A 87 -4.47 10.00 1.23
C ARG A 87 -4.57 11.16 0.25
N GLN A 88 -3.61 12.08 0.23
CA GLN A 88 -3.54 13.19 -0.74
C GLN A 88 -3.24 12.69 -2.16
N ALA A 89 -2.39 11.67 -2.30
CA ALA A 89 -2.11 11.04 -3.59
C ALA A 89 -3.34 10.30 -4.18
N HIS A 90 -4.31 9.93 -3.34
CA HIS A 90 -5.49 9.14 -3.74
C HIS A 90 -6.82 9.82 -3.34
N PRO A 91 -7.11 11.06 -3.81
CA PRO A 91 -8.22 11.89 -3.33
C PRO A 91 -9.63 11.38 -3.66
N ARG A 92 -9.73 10.36 -4.51
CA ARG A 92 -10.98 9.73 -4.95
C ARG A 92 -11.17 8.31 -4.39
N TRP A 93 -10.22 7.86 -3.58
CA TRP A 93 -10.23 6.51 -3.01
C TRP A 93 -10.86 6.52 -1.64
N GLU A 94 -11.19 5.34 -1.16
CA GLU A 94 -11.45 5.11 0.25
C GLU A 94 -10.14 4.77 0.96
N TRP A 95 -9.99 5.24 2.19
CA TRP A 95 -8.87 4.91 3.06
C TRP A 95 -9.37 4.27 4.34
N VAL A 96 -8.75 3.15 4.74
CA VAL A 96 -9.08 2.41 5.95
C VAL A 96 -7.83 2.15 6.78
N ILE A 97 -7.97 2.31 8.09
CA ILE A 97 -7.02 1.84 9.09
C ILE A 97 -7.60 0.59 9.77
N TRP A 98 -6.86 -0.52 9.73
CA TRP A 98 -7.22 -1.78 10.37
C TRP A 98 -6.53 -1.91 11.72
N THR A 99 -7.29 -2.20 12.77
CA THR A 99 -6.79 -2.48 14.12
C THR A 99 -6.54 -3.97 14.36
N ASP A 100 -5.82 -4.31 15.42
CA ASP A 100 -5.61 -5.72 15.81
C ASP A 100 -6.94 -6.45 16.08
N ASP A 101 -7.94 -5.73 16.64
CA ASP A 101 -9.30 -6.27 16.80
C ASP A 101 -10.01 -6.44 15.46
N ASP A 102 -9.89 -5.48 14.55
CA ASP A 102 -10.47 -5.59 13.21
C ASP A 102 -9.91 -6.80 12.45
N ASN A 103 -8.62 -7.09 12.61
CA ASN A 103 -7.94 -8.23 12.00
C ASN A 103 -8.52 -9.55 12.48
N LEU A 104 -8.73 -9.68 13.79
CA LEU A 104 -9.38 -10.87 14.34
C LEU A 104 -10.83 -10.98 13.85
N ARG A 105 -11.58 -9.87 13.77
CA ARG A 105 -12.95 -9.86 13.23
C ARG A 105 -12.98 -10.25 11.76
N LEU A 106 -12.00 -9.82 10.96
CA LEU A 106 -11.84 -10.18 9.56
C LEU A 106 -11.63 -11.69 9.39
N VAL A 107 -10.72 -12.29 10.17
CA VAL A 107 -10.46 -13.74 10.16
C VAL A 107 -11.72 -14.51 10.53
N LYS A 108 -12.36 -14.16 11.65
CA LYS A 108 -13.59 -14.82 12.11
C LYS A 108 -14.72 -14.78 11.08
N ARG A 109 -14.84 -13.66 10.37
CA ARG A 109 -15.92 -13.43 9.42
C ARG A 109 -15.74 -14.24 8.13
N PHE A 110 -14.52 -14.25 7.58
CA PHE A 110 -14.27 -14.74 6.22
C PHE A 110 -13.45 -16.03 6.16
N PHE A 111 -12.75 -16.40 7.22
CA PHE A 111 -11.89 -17.59 7.29
C PHE A 111 -11.89 -18.20 8.69
N PRO A 112 -13.04 -18.67 9.20
CA PRO A 112 -13.14 -19.22 10.56
C PRO A 112 -12.19 -20.41 10.79
N SER A 113 -11.86 -21.20 9.76
CA SER A 113 -10.87 -22.28 9.87
C SER A 113 -9.45 -21.79 10.20
N LEU A 114 -9.09 -20.57 9.80
CA LEU A 114 -7.80 -19.95 10.09
C LEU A 114 -7.73 -19.35 11.50
N GLU A 115 -8.84 -19.24 12.25
CA GLU A 115 -8.84 -18.59 13.56
C GLU A 115 -7.87 -19.26 14.54
N ILE A 116 -7.84 -20.59 14.57
CA ILE A 116 -6.94 -21.35 15.46
C ILE A 116 -5.48 -21.01 15.15
N THR A 117 -5.12 -21.02 13.87
CA THR A 117 -3.77 -20.66 13.40
C THR A 117 -3.44 -19.22 13.74
N TYR A 118 -4.33 -18.28 13.44
CA TYR A 118 -4.15 -16.85 13.72
C TYR A 118 -3.86 -16.60 15.21
N ARG A 119 -4.62 -17.24 16.11
CA ARG A 119 -4.43 -17.12 17.56
C ARG A 119 -3.13 -17.76 18.06
N ARG A 120 -2.66 -18.83 17.41
CA ARG A 120 -1.41 -19.51 17.75
C ARG A 120 -0.16 -18.74 17.33
N LEU A 121 -0.27 -17.80 16.40
CA LEU A 121 0.88 -17.00 15.96
C LEU A 121 1.52 -16.27 17.16
N PRO A 122 2.87 -16.15 17.21
CA PRO A 122 3.57 -15.71 18.42
C PRO A 122 3.35 -14.26 18.84
N GLY A 123 2.92 -13.38 17.93
CA GLY A 123 2.74 -11.96 18.23
C GLY A 123 2.00 -11.20 17.13
N GLU A 124 1.67 -9.93 17.42
CA GLU A 124 0.82 -9.12 16.53
C GLU A 124 1.44 -8.86 15.17
N ILE A 125 2.76 -8.75 15.05
CA ILE A 125 3.40 -8.56 13.74
C ILE A 125 3.11 -9.73 12.78
N TYR A 126 3.07 -10.97 13.28
CA TYR A 126 2.73 -12.15 12.49
C TYR A 126 1.27 -12.12 12.02
N ARG A 127 0.39 -11.65 12.91
CA ARG A 127 -1.05 -11.53 12.67
C ARG A 127 -1.38 -10.40 11.70
N ALA A 128 -0.68 -9.27 11.82
CA ALA A 128 -0.75 -8.17 10.88
C ALA A 128 -0.31 -8.63 9.49
N ASP A 129 0.83 -9.32 9.37
CA ASP A 129 1.32 -9.89 8.12
C ASP A 129 0.29 -10.81 7.43
N LEU A 130 -0.31 -11.73 8.19
CA LEU A 130 -1.39 -12.60 7.71
C LEU A 130 -2.60 -11.77 7.24
N SER A 131 -2.99 -10.76 8.02
CA SER A 131 -4.16 -9.91 7.74
C SER A 131 -3.97 -9.05 6.49
N ARG A 132 -2.74 -8.60 6.20
CA ARG A 132 -2.43 -7.89 4.94
C ARG A 132 -2.78 -8.73 3.71
N ALA A 133 -2.50 -10.03 3.75
CA ALA A 133 -2.89 -10.96 2.68
C ALA A 133 -4.42 -11.11 2.58
N LEU A 134 -5.12 -11.11 3.72
CA LEU A 134 -6.59 -11.15 3.76
C LEU A 134 -7.21 -9.88 3.16
N TYR A 135 -6.67 -8.68 3.42
CA TYR A 135 -7.17 -7.46 2.80
C TYR A 135 -7.11 -7.56 1.27
N MET A 136 -5.95 -8.00 0.75
CA MET A 136 -5.72 -8.12 -0.69
C MET A 136 -6.61 -9.18 -1.33
N TYR A 137 -6.86 -10.30 -0.64
CA TYR A 137 -7.75 -11.33 -1.14
C TYR A 137 -9.22 -10.88 -1.11
N ILE A 138 -9.70 -10.37 0.02
CA ILE A 138 -11.12 -10.08 0.25
C ILE A 138 -11.55 -8.81 -0.49
N TYR A 139 -10.80 -7.72 -0.34
CA TYR A 139 -11.20 -6.41 -0.86
C TYR A 139 -10.36 -5.97 -2.05
N GLY A 140 -9.15 -6.53 -2.23
CA GLY A 140 -8.15 -6.02 -3.17
C GLY A 140 -7.68 -4.62 -2.78
N GLY A 141 -7.38 -3.79 -3.79
CA GLY A 141 -6.93 -2.42 -3.59
C GLY A 141 -5.41 -2.36 -3.38
N VAL A 142 -4.96 -1.39 -2.59
CA VAL A 142 -3.54 -1.19 -2.26
C VAL A 142 -3.37 -1.23 -0.76
N TYR A 143 -2.42 -2.00 -0.27
CA TYR A 143 -1.92 -1.93 1.10
C TYR A 143 -0.56 -1.23 1.11
N ALA A 144 -0.31 -0.38 2.11
CA ALA A 144 1.02 0.14 2.42
C ALA A 144 1.22 0.34 3.93
N ASP A 145 2.44 0.08 4.42
CA ASP A 145 2.81 0.38 5.81
C ASP A 145 2.73 1.88 6.11
N LEU A 146 2.53 2.21 7.38
CA LEU A 146 2.34 3.60 7.82
C LEU A 146 3.58 4.47 7.68
N ASP A 147 4.76 3.89 7.51
CA ASP A 147 6.01 4.58 7.20
C ASP A 147 6.34 4.68 5.70
N THR A 148 5.29 4.59 4.87
CA THR A 148 5.37 4.83 3.42
C THR A 148 4.97 6.26 3.09
N GLU A 149 5.86 7.01 2.44
CA GLU A 149 5.53 8.26 1.75
C GLU A 149 5.02 7.92 0.34
N CYS A 150 3.78 8.27 0.04
CA CYS A 150 3.25 8.15 -1.33
C CYS A 150 3.60 9.40 -2.12
N LEU A 151 4.35 9.21 -3.21
CA LEU A 151 4.83 10.28 -4.07
C LEU A 151 3.83 10.59 -5.19
N ARG A 152 3.05 9.59 -5.63
CA ARG A 152 2.16 9.67 -6.80
C ARG A 152 0.95 8.75 -6.64
N PRO A 153 -0.17 9.02 -7.35
CA PRO A 153 -1.29 8.08 -7.42
C PRO A 153 -0.87 6.75 -8.03
N THR A 154 -1.35 5.65 -7.45
CA THR A 154 -1.08 4.28 -7.93
C THR A 154 -1.58 4.08 -9.36
N GLU A 155 -2.62 4.80 -9.78
CA GLU A 155 -3.14 4.77 -11.15
C GLU A 155 -2.09 5.17 -12.20
N GLN A 156 -1.02 5.87 -11.83
CA GLN A 156 0.08 6.16 -12.76
C GLN A 156 0.79 4.90 -13.26
N LEU A 157 0.75 3.81 -12.50
CA LEU A 157 1.26 2.51 -12.95
C LEU A 157 0.56 2.03 -14.24
N LYS A 158 -0.66 2.49 -14.54
CA LYS A 158 -1.36 2.13 -15.78
C LYS A 158 -0.58 2.51 -17.04
N THR A 159 0.21 3.59 -16.97
CA THR A 159 1.01 4.05 -18.12
C THR A 159 2.28 3.22 -18.28
N SER A 160 2.96 2.90 -17.18
CA SER A 160 4.25 2.19 -17.21
C SER A 160 4.12 0.66 -17.21
N TYR A 161 3.00 0.13 -16.71
CA TYR A 161 2.73 -1.30 -16.52
C TYR A 161 1.30 -1.64 -16.97
N PRO A 162 0.93 -1.40 -18.24
CA PRO A 162 -0.44 -1.53 -18.73
C PRO A 162 -0.99 -2.96 -18.60
N THR A 163 -0.13 -3.98 -18.64
CA THR A 163 -0.53 -5.39 -18.49
C THR A 163 -1.20 -5.68 -17.14
N PHE A 164 -0.81 -5.00 -16.06
CA PHE A 164 -1.49 -5.12 -14.76
C PHE A 164 -2.88 -4.47 -14.76
N PHE A 165 -3.19 -3.61 -15.73
CA PHE A 165 -4.51 -2.99 -15.87
C PHE A 165 -5.28 -3.56 -17.07
N ASP A 166 -4.82 -4.70 -17.61
CA ASP A 166 -5.54 -5.44 -18.64
C ASP A 166 -6.71 -6.19 -18.01
N ASN A 167 -7.93 -5.87 -18.44
CA ASN A 167 -9.17 -6.44 -17.92
C ASN A 167 -9.45 -7.86 -18.45
N ARG A 168 -8.64 -8.35 -19.40
CA ARG A 168 -8.67 -9.76 -19.83
C ARG A 168 -8.15 -10.69 -18.75
N LEU A 169 -7.26 -10.21 -17.89
CA LEU A 169 -6.78 -10.96 -16.73
C LEU A 169 -7.80 -10.84 -15.59
N LYS A 170 -8.38 -11.97 -15.19
CA LYS A 170 -9.40 -12.05 -14.15
C LYS A 170 -8.88 -11.60 -12.80
N ALA A 171 -7.70 -12.09 -12.39
CA ALA A 171 -7.11 -11.75 -11.11
C ALA A 171 -5.65 -11.30 -11.25
N LYS A 172 -5.27 -10.23 -10.55
CA LYS A 172 -3.89 -9.73 -10.58
C LYS A 172 -3.40 -9.35 -9.19
N ALA A 173 -2.19 -9.78 -8.85
CA ALA A 173 -1.49 -9.38 -7.62
C ALA A 173 -0.16 -8.70 -7.99
N LEU A 174 0.21 -7.64 -7.29
CA LEU A 174 1.34 -6.77 -7.60
C LEU A 174 2.15 -6.50 -6.35
N PHE A 175 3.46 -6.72 -6.44
CA PHE A 175 4.39 -6.52 -5.33
C PHE A 175 5.56 -5.65 -5.79
N GLY A 176 6.11 -4.87 -4.85
CA GLY A 176 7.37 -4.16 -5.09
C GLY A 176 8.57 -5.08 -4.83
N ARG A 177 9.57 -5.04 -5.70
CA ARG A 177 10.89 -5.58 -5.39
C ARG A 177 11.70 -4.53 -4.61
N MET A 178 12.49 -4.94 -3.64
CA MET A 178 13.50 -4.12 -2.99
C MET A 178 14.89 -4.55 -3.42
N GLY A 179 15.70 -3.57 -3.82
CA GLY A 179 17.05 -3.81 -4.32
C GLY A 179 17.08 -4.58 -5.64
N ILE A 180 18.29 -4.80 -6.13
CA ILE A 180 18.57 -5.52 -7.38
C ILE A 180 19.20 -6.89 -7.14
N ASP A 181 19.72 -7.13 -5.93
CA ASP A 181 20.35 -8.40 -5.55
C ASP A 181 19.33 -9.56 -5.54
N PRO A 182 19.50 -10.62 -6.36
CA PRO A 182 18.62 -11.80 -6.37
C PRO A 182 18.66 -12.62 -5.08
N ASP A 183 19.79 -12.60 -4.36
CA ASP A 183 20.03 -13.41 -3.17
C ASP A 183 19.52 -12.74 -1.90
N PHE A 184 19.12 -11.46 -2.00
CA PHE A 184 18.53 -10.75 -0.89
C PHE A 184 17.16 -11.34 -0.53
N VAL A 185 17.10 -12.07 0.59
CA VAL A 185 15.90 -12.81 1.02
C VAL A 185 14.71 -11.91 1.37
N HIS A 186 14.96 -10.64 1.72
CA HIS A 186 13.91 -9.63 1.94
C HIS A 186 13.57 -8.82 0.69
N SER A 187 14.01 -9.23 -0.51
CA SER A 187 13.83 -8.50 -1.77
C SER A 187 12.38 -8.33 -2.23
N ILE A 188 11.38 -8.90 -1.56
CA ILE A 188 9.96 -8.64 -1.82
C ILE A 188 9.26 -8.32 -0.49
N PRO A 189 9.27 -7.05 -0.06
CA PRO A 189 8.59 -6.67 1.16
C PRO A 189 7.07 -6.71 1.03
N ASN A 190 6.40 -7.20 2.07
CA ASN A 190 4.93 -7.17 2.21
C ASN A 190 4.41 -5.83 2.78
N ALA A 191 5.28 -4.81 2.88
CA ALA A 191 4.98 -3.46 3.32
C ALA A 191 4.25 -2.61 2.25
N TRP A 192 4.14 -3.13 1.02
CA TRP A 192 3.34 -2.56 -0.07
C TRP A 192 2.89 -3.69 -0.99
N MET A 193 1.59 -3.76 -1.24
CA MET A 193 0.98 -4.77 -2.12
C MET A 193 -0.24 -4.16 -2.81
N ALA A 194 -0.56 -4.63 -4.01
CA ALA A 194 -1.82 -4.30 -4.66
C ALA A 194 -2.46 -5.54 -5.29
N SER A 195 -3.79 -5.63 -5.29
CA SER A 195 -4.47 -6.77 -5.88
C SER A 195 -5.89 -6.47 -6.34
N THR A 196 -6.37 -7.23 -7.31
CA THR A 196 -7.80 -7.47 -7.47
C THR A 196 -8.32 -8.43 -6.37
N PRO A 197 -9.59 -8.34 -5.96
CA PRO A 197 -10.18 -9.31 -5.04
C PRO A 197 -10.18 -10.72 -5.65
N GLY A 198 -10.09 -11.75 -4.80
CA GLY A 198 -10.17 -13.16 -5.18
C GLY A 198 -8.88 -13.77 -5.74
N HIS A 199 -7.72 -13.10 -5.68
CA HIS A 199 -6.51 -13.65 -6.29
C HIS A 199 -5.99 -14.89 -5.53
N PRO A 200 -5.89 -16.09 -6.16
CA PRO A 200 -5.61 -17.35 -5.47
C PRO A 200 -4.22 -17.44 -4.80
N PHE A 201 -3.25 -16.65 -5.26
CA PHE A 201 -1.96 -16.48 -4.58
C PHE A 201 -2.09 -16.21 -3.08
N PHE A 202 -3.02 -15.35 -2.66
CA PHE A 202 -3.15 -15.02 -1.23
C PHE A 202 -3.64 -16.22 -0.42
N LEU A 203 -4.54 -17.05 -0.96
CA LEU A 203 -4.91 -18.31 -0.31
C LEU A 203 -3.73 -19.28 -0.23
N HIS A 204 -2.92 -19.37 -1.28
CA HIS A 204 -1.72 -20.21 -1.27
C HIS A 204 -0.73 -19.77 -0.17
N PHE A 205 -0.57 -18.46 0.00
CA PHE A 205 0.27 -17.90 1.04
C PHE A 205 -0.29 -18.19 2.44
N LEU A 206 -1.59 -17.93 2.65
CA LEU A 206 -2.30 -18.22 3.90
C LEU A 206 -2.25 -19.71 4.27
N GLN A 207 -2.45 -20.60 3.30
CA GLN A 207 -2.32 -22.05 3.49
C GLN A 207 -0.91 -22.45 3.90
N THR A 208 0.11 -21.80 3.33
CA THR A 208 1.52 -22.07 3.69
C THR A 208 1.81 -21.62 5.14
N ILE A 209 1.25 -20.49 5.57
CA ILE A 209 1.33 -20.03 6.97
C ILE A 209 0.63 -21.03 7.89
N ASP A 210 -0.58 -21.48 7.52
CA ASP A 210 -1.37 -22.45 8.28
C ASP A 210 -0.67 -23.80 8.42
N ASP A 211 -0.19 -24.38 7.32
CA ASP A 211 0.55 -25.65 7.31
C ASP A 211 1.78 -25.57 8.24
N ARG A 212 2.58 -24.50 8.14
CA ARG A 212 3.77 -24.31 8.95
C ARG A 212 3.43 -24.09 10.42
N THR A 213 2.39 -23.32 10.72
CA THR A 213 1.93 -23.07 12.08
C THR A 213 1.42 -24.36 12.74
N ARG A 214 0.66 -25.17 12.00
CA ARG A 214 0.21 -26.49 12.45
C ARG A 214 1.40 -27.42 12.71
N ASP A 215 2.36 -27.51 11.78
CA ASP A 215 3.57 -28.31 11.98
C ASP A 215 4.37 -27.87 13.21
N ILE A 216 4.60 -26.57 13.39
CA ILE A 216 5.31 -26.02 14.55
C ILE A 216 4.59 -26.40 15.85
N THR A 217 3.27 -26.20 15.90
CA THR A 217 2.49 -26.41 17.13
C THR A 217 2.27 -27.89 17.45
N THR A 218 2.02 -28.74 16.45
CA THR A 218 1.87 -30.19 16.65
C THR A 218 3.18 -30.86 17.05
N ASN A 219 4.31 -30.42 16.48
CA ASN A 219 5.61 -31.03 16.73
C ASN A 219 6.46 -30.24 17.75
N ASN A 220 5.87 -29.25 18.45
CA ASN A 220 6.52 -28.42 19.44
C ASN A 220 7.88 -27.83 18.98
N LYS A 221 7.93 -27.34 17.74
CA LYS A 221 9.14 -26.75 17.16
C LYS A 221 9.33 -25.31 17.64
N SER A 222 10.56 -24.80 17.52
CA SER A 222 10.83 -23.38 17.75
C SER A 222 10.17 -22.51 16.68
N TRP A 223 9.62 -21.37 17.09
CA TRP A 223 9.06 -20.40 16.17
C TRP A 223 10.17 -19.67 15.40
N PRO A 224 10.10 -19.60 14.07
CA PRO A 224 10.97 -18.74 13.27
C PRO A 224 10.56 -17.27 13.43
N SER A 225 11.35 -16.34 12.90
CA SER A 225 11.02 -14.91 12.93
C SER A 225 9.74 -14.58 12.13
N ALA A 226 9.17 -13.40 12.36
CA ALA A 226 7.99 -12.91 11.64
C ALA A 226 8.26 -12.87 10.14
N GLU A 227 9.43 -12.35 9.74
CA GLU A 227 9.86 -12.26 8.35
C GLU A 227 9.89 -13.62 7.66
N ALA A 228 10.31 -14.67 8.39
CA ALA A 228 10.45 -16.02 7.89
C ALA A 228 9.16 -16.84 7.92
N LEU A 229 8.14 -16.48 8.71
CA LEU A 229 6.87 -17.22 8.79
C LEU A 229 5.74 -16.56 7.99
N THR A 230 5.56 -15.25 8.17
CA THR A 230 4.41 -14.48 7.67
C THR A 230 4.82 -13.25 6.88
N GLY A 231 6.08 -12.80 7.02
CA GLY A 231 6.58 -11.55 6.49
C GLY A 231 7.31 -11.68 5.14
N PRO A 232 8.26 -10.77 4.84
CA PRO A 232 8.88 -10.64 3.51
C PRO A 232 9.56 -11.91 2.98
N VAL A 233 10.26 -12.68 3.82
CA VAL A 233 10.95 -13.89 3.38
C VAL A 233 9.93 -14.97 3.01
N ALA A 234 8.93 -15.17 3.86
CA ALA A 234 7.83 -16.10 3.59
C ALA A 234 7.03 -15.70 2.33
N LEU A 235 6.77 -14.41 2.13
CA LEU A 235 6.07 -13.91 0.94
C LEU A 235 6.88 -14.21 -0.33
N ARG A 236 8.19 -13.90 -0.34
CA ARG A 236 9.08 -14.18 -1.49
C ARG A 236 9.08 -15.66 -1.84
N GLU A 237 9.23 -16.53 -0.86
CA GLU A 237 9.21 -17.99 -1.05
C GLU A 237 7.85 -18.47 -1.57
N ALA A 238 6.74 -17.91 -1.05
CA ALA A 238 5.40 -18.25 -1.49
C ALA A 238 5.16 -17.85 -2.95
N ILE A 239 5.66 -16.69 -3.40
CA ILE A 239 5.55 -16.27 -4.82
C ILE A 239 6.29 -17.25 -5.72
N ALA A 240 7.52 -17.61 -5.37
CA ALA A 240 8.32 -18.56 -6.16
C ALA A 240 7.61 -19.94 -6.24
N LYS A 241 7.17 -20.46 -5.09
CA LYS A 241 6.46 -21.75 -5.02
C LYS A 241 5.14 -21.73 -5.77
N TYR A 242 4.40 -20.62 -5.70
CA TYR A 242 3.13 -20.47 -6.40
C TYR A 242 3.31 -20.50 -7.93
N GLU A 243 4.29 -19.77 -8.47
CA GLU A 243 4.55 -19.80 -9.91
C GLU A 243 5.13 -21.15 -10.37
N GLU A 244 5.96 -21.81 -9.56
CA GLU A 244 6.42 -23.18 -9.82
C GLU A 244 5.24 -24.17 -9.87
N GLU A 245 4.34 -24.10 -8.88
CA GLU A 245 3.21 -25.03 -8.81
C GLU A 245 2.16 -24.78 -9.89
N LYS A 246 1.98 -23.53 -10.36
CA LYS A 246 1.17 -23.27 -11.54
C LYS A 246 1.67 -24.05 -12.75
N VAL A 247 2.99 -24.08 -12.97
CA VAL A 247 3.61 -24.84 -14.06
C VAL A 247 3.46 -26.35 -13.85
N ARG A 248 3.73 -26.82 -12.62
CA ARG A 248 3.79 -28.27 -12.34
C ARG A 248 2.42 -28.93 -12.18
N ARG A 249 1.49 -28.28 -11.48
CA ARG A 249 0.19 -28.85 -11.10
C ARG A 249 -0.91 -28.49 -12.09
N GLY A 250 -0.80 -27.37 -12.80
CA GLY A 250 -1.93 -26.81 -13.55
C GLY A 250 -3.18 -26.89 -12.68
N SER A 251 -4.27 -27.45 -13.24
CA SER A 251 -5.67 -27.51 -12.72
C SER A 251 -5.89 -27.95 -11.27
N ARG A 252 -4.83 -28.43 -10.61
CA ARG A 252 -4.82 -28.99 -9.25
C ARG A 252 -4.22 -28.04 -8.22
N LEU A 253 -3.92 -26.80 -8.58
CA LEU A 253 -3.44 -25.81 -7.61
C LEU A 253 -4.52 -25.50 -6.56
N LYS A 254 -5.79 -25.47 -7.00
CA LYS A 254 -6.96 -25.26 -6.13
C LYS A 254 -7.10 -26.32 -5.04
N ASP A 255 -6.66 -27.56 -5.27
CA ASP A 255 -6.76 -28.64 -4.29
C ASP A 255 -5.96 -28.35 -3.02
N ARG A 256 -4.84 -27.61 -3.15
CA ARG A 256 -4.03 -27.21 -1.98
C ARG A 256 -4.75 -26.22 -1.08
N VAL A 257 -5.64 -25.41 -1.63
CA VAL A 257 -6.32 -24.31 -0.94
C VAL A 257 -7.82 -24.57 -0.79
N ALA A 258 -8.29 -25.80 -1.07
CA ALA A 258 -9.71 -26.11 -1.17
C ALA A 258 -10.50 -25.78 0.11
N GLN A 259 -9.90 -25.93 1.29
CA GLN A 259 -10.56 -25.52 2.54
C GLN A 259 -10.74 -24.00 2.61
N LEU A 260 -9.70 -23.23 2.27
CA LEU A 260 -9.78 -21.77 2.26
C LEU A 260 -10.70 -21.22 1.17
N VAL A 261 -10.79 -21.91 0.02
CA VAL A 261 -11.77 -21.59 -1.02
C VAL A 261 -13.18 -21.75 -0.48
N ARG A 262 -13.49 -22.89 0.17
CA ARG A 262 -14.82 -23.15 0.77
C ARG A 262 -15.19 -22.17 1.87
N ASP A 263 -14.23 -21.77 2.69
CA ASP A 263 -14.48 -20.83 3.79
C ASP A 263 -14.61 -19.39 3.30
N GLY A 264 -13.88 -19.06 2.22
CA GLY A 264 -13.76 -17.72 1.68
C GLY A 264 -15.06 -17.16 1.08
N PRO A 265 -15.11 -15.85 0.82
CA PRO A 265 -16.31 -15.17 0.35
C PRO A 265 -16.59 -15.25 -1.16
N PHE A 266 -15.77 -15.96 -1.93
CA PHE A 266 -15.87 -16.03 -3.40
C PHE A 266 -16.34 -17.41 -3.84
N ASP A 267 -16.96 -17.51 -5.01
CA ASP A 267 -17.49 -18.77 -5.53
C ASP A 267 -16.35 -19.69 -5.99
N GLU A 268 -16.50 -21.02 -5.84
CA GLU A 268 -15.47 -21.97 -6.29
C GLU A 268 -15.19 -21.84 -7.81
N SER A 269 -16.22 -21.46 -8.60
CA SER A 269 -16.10 -21.24 -10.04
C SER A 269 -15.19 -20.07 -10.42
N ASP A 270 -14.97 -19.10 -9.50
CA ASP A 270 -14.00 -18.01 -9.70
C ASP A 270 -12.55 -18.54 -9.83
N TYR A 271 -12.31 -19.80 -9.42
CA TYR A 271 -10.99 -20.46 -9.39
C TYR A 271 -10.82 -21.57 -10.45
N GLU A 272 -11.80 -21.83 -11.30
CA GLU A 272 -11.74 -22.94 -12.27
C GLU A 272 -10.89 -22.64 -13.50
N ASP A 273 -10.66 -21.37 -13.82
CA ASP A 273 -10.01 -20.91 -15.05
C ASP A 273 -8.57 -20.42 -14.75
N GLU A 274 -7.70 -21.37 -14.46
CA GLU A 274 -6.34 -21.13 -13.92
C GLU A 274 -5.36 -20.36 -14.83
N GLN A 275 -5.80 -19.91 -15.99
CA GLN A 275 -4.94 -19.22 -16.96
C GLN A 275 -5.01 -17.69 -16.87
N ASP A 276 -5.96 -17.14 -16.12
CA ASP A 276 -6.22 -15.69 -16.13
C ASP A 276 -5.75 -14.94 -14.86
N HIS A 277 -4.99 -15.61 -13.97
CA HIS A 277 -4.42 -14.98 -12.78
C HIS A 277 -2.91 -14.79 -12.83
N ARG A 278 -2.42 -13.61 -12.44
CA ARG A 278 -1.01 -13.24 -12.58
C ARG A 278 -0.45 -12.48 -11.37
N VAL A 279 0.71 -12.93 -10.91
CA VAL A 279 1.57 -12.17 -10.00
C VAL A 279 2.53 -11.31 -10.82
N PHE A 280 2.66 -10.04 -10.44
CA PHE A 280 3.55 -9.06 -11.06
C PHE A 280 4.53 -8.54 -10.02
N LEU A 281 5.80 -8.41 -10.41
CA LEU A 281 6.84 -7.79 -9.59
C LEU A 281 7.30 -6.49 -10.24
N LEU A 282 7.13 -5.38 -9.53
CA LEU A 282 7.64 -4.07 -9.93
C LEU A 282 9.13 -3.96 -9.63
N PRO A 283 9.91 -3.26 -10.48
CA PRO A 283 11.32 -3.01 -10.20
C PRO A 283 11.49 -2.10 -8.96
N SER A 284 12.67 -2.16 -8.35
CA SER A 284 12.97 -1.46 -7.09
C SER A 284 12.66 0.02 -7.11
N SER A 285 13.02 0.70 -8.20
CA SER A 285 12.79 2.13 -8.38
C SER A 285 11.32 2.59 -8.33
N VAL A 286 10.33 1.70 -8.33
CA VAL A 286 8.90 2.08 -8.36
C VAL A 286 8.31 2.23 -6.97
N VAL A 287 8.55 1.26 -6.09
CA VAL A 287 7.92 1.18 -4.75
C VAL A 287 8.97 1.33 -3.65
N TYR A 288 10.08 0.61 -3.76
CA TYR A 288 11.17 0.56 -2.79
C TYR A 288 12.46 1.09 -3.41
N SER A 289 12.46 2.40 -3.70
CA SER A 289 13.58 3.08 -4.38
C SER A 289 14.90 3.00 -3.59
N TYR A 290 14.83 2.66 -2.31
CA TYR A 290 15.95 2.48 -1.40
C TYR A 290 15.88 1.10 -0.73
N SER A 291 16.89 0.27 -0.93
CA SER A 291 17.09 -1.01 -0.24
C SER A 291 17.97 -0.83 0.99
N TRP A 292 17.74 -1.64 2.02
CA TRP A 292 18.62 -1.65 3.20
C TRP A 292 19.80 -2.61 3.07
N TRP A 293 19.91 -3.33 1.94
CA TRP A 293 21.00 -4.26 1.65
C TRP A 293 22.25 -3.54 1.12
N ALA A 294 23.26 -4.31 0.70
CA ALA A 294 24.55 -3.79 0.23
C ALA A 294 24.38 -2.78 -0.93
N ASP A 295 23.39 -2.97 -1.80
CA ASP A 295 23.11 -2.09 -2.93
C ASP A 295 22.54 -0.72 -2.56
N GLY A 296 22.11 -0.51 -1.31
CA GLY A 296 21.65 0.78 -0.79
C GLY A 296 22.66 1.50 0.12
N GLU A 297 23.82 0.92 0.37
CA GLU A 297 24.79 1.45 1.35
C GLU A 297 25.25 2.88 1.04
N SER A 298 25.44 3.21 -0.24
CA SER A 298 25.90 4.54 -0.67
C SER A 298 24.94 5.68 -0.36
N VAL A 299 23.64 5.40 -0.24
CA VAL A 299 22.61 6.41 0.04
C VAL A 299 22.08 6.35 1.47
N ARG A 300 22.39 5.28 2.22
CA ARG A 300 21.95 5.05 3.61
C ARG A 300 22.21 6.25 4.54
N PRO A 301 23.36 6.95 4.51
CA PRO A 301 23.59 8.12 5.37
C PRO A 301 22.61 9.28 5.16
N VAL A 302 21.95 9.33 3.99
CA VAL A 302 20.98 10.38 3.62
C VAL A 302 19.54 9.89 3.69
N CYS A 303 19.32 8.61 3.33
CA CYS A 303 17.99 8.05 3.15
C CYS A 303 17.43 7.31 4.36
N TRP A 304 18.26 6.97 5.35
CA TRP A 304 17.78 6.29 6.54
C TRP A 304 17.34 7.28 7.60
N VAL A 305 16.07 7.19 8.03
CA VAL A 305 15.46 8.18 8.94
C VAL A 305 16.09 8.25 10.33
N LEU A 306 16.80 7.20 10.74
CA LEU A 306 17.55 7.16 12.01
C LEU A 306 18.98 7.69 11.87
N SER A 307 19.43 8.06 10.67
CA SER A 307 20.75 8.63 10.44
C SER A 307 20.75 10.12 10.76
N GLU A 308 21.81 10.62 11.41
CA GLU A 308 21.99 12.06 11.66
C GLU A 308 22.00 12.89 10.37
N GLY A 309 22.44 12.29 9.26
CA GLY A 309 22.49 12.91 7.93
C GLY A 309 21.19 12.82 7.14
N PHE A 310 20.10 12.36 7.74
CA PHE A 310 18.84 12.16 7.05
C PHE A 310 18.30 13.45 6.41
N ASP A 311 17.99 13.37 5.12
CA ASP A 311 17.33 14.42 4.36
C ASP A 311 16.42 13.77 3.30
N ALA A 312 15.10 13.87 3.51
CA ALA A 312 14.10 13.26 2.65
C ALA A 312 14.14 13.80 1.21
N GLU A 313 14.33 15.11 1.02
CA GLU A 313 14.37 15.72 -0.31
C GLU A 313 15.66 15.34 -1.03
N ARG A 314 16.79 15.37 -0.34
CA ARG A 314 18.06 14.93 -0.90
C ARG A 314 18.04 13.44 -1.23
N CYS A 315 17.44 12.61 -0.38
CA CYS A 315 17.24 11.19 -0.65
C CYS A 315 16.43 10.98 -1.94
N LYS A 316 15.29 11.66 -2.09
CA LYS A 316 14.45 11.60 -3.30
C LYS A 316 15.22 12.02 -4.57
N GLN A 317 16.08 13.03 -4.47
CA GLN A 317 16.95 13.46 -5.57
C GLN A 317 17.99 12.40 -5.94
N LEU A 318 18.72 11.85 -4.96
CA LEU A 318 19.75 10.82 -5.16
C LEU A 318 19.16 9.56 -5.80
N LEU A 319 17.98 9.15 -5.35
CA LEU A 319 17.25 8.00 -5.88
C LEU A 319 16.53 8.29 -7.20
N GLN A 320 16.56 9.54 -7.68
CA GLN A 320 15.92 9.98 -8.92
C GLN A 320 14.43 9.58 -9.02
N VAL A 321 13.70 9.62 -7.90
CA VAL A 321 12.28 9.17 -7.83
C VAL A 321 11.36 9.91 -8.80
N GLY A 322 11.76 11.13 -9.19
CA GLY A 322 11.16 11.92 -10.27
C GLY A 322 11.22 11.21 -11.62
N ARG A 323 12.44 10.86 -12.04
CA ARG A 323 12.74 10.21 -13.32
C ARG A 323 12.19 8.79 -13.36
N ALA A 324 12.27 8.06 -12.26
CA ALA A 324 11.76 6.70 -12.15
C ALA A 324 10.23 6.62 -12.09
N LYS A 325 9.54 7.76 -11.90
CA LYS A 325 8.09 7.83 -11.66
C LYS A 325 7.66 6.93 -10.48
N SER A 326 8.48 6.87 -9.43
CA SER A 326 8.20 6.09 -8.23
C SER A 326 6.84 6.48 -7.65
N ILE A 327 6.04 5.51 -7.23
CA ILE A 327 4.74 5.80 -6.61
C ILE A 327 4.87 6.02 -5.10
N SER A 328 5.93 5.47 -4.50
CA SER A 328 6.19 5.59 -3.07
C SER A 328 7.69 5.52 -2.76
N ILE A 329 8.01 5.83 -1.51
CA ILE A 329 9.32 5.63 -0.88
C ILE A 329 9.12 5.35 0.61
N THR A 330 10.01 4.58 1.22
CA THR A 330 10.14 4.44 2.67
C THR A 330 11.57 4.78 3.09
N TYR A 331 11.71 5.34 4.28
CA TYR A 331 12.99 5.74 4.88
C TYR A 331 13.44 4.80 6.01
N TRP A 332 12.74 3.67 6.16
CA TRP A 332 13.06 2.57 7.08
C TRP A 332 13.18 3.00 8.54
N SER A 333 12.01 3.21 9.15
CA SER A 333 11.90 3.67 10.54
C SER A 333 12.03 2.56 11.59
N HIS A 334 12.13 1.29 11.16
CA HIS A 334 12.11 0.10 12.02
C HIS A 334 10.91 0.06 12.97
N THR A 335 9.75 0.54 12.55
CA THR A 335 8.57 0.69 13.42
C THR A 335 7.89 -0.61 13.84
N HIS A 336 8.46 -1.77 13.48
CA HIS A 336 8.08 -3.07 14.01
C HIS A 336 8.90 -3.45 15.26
N THR A 337 9.86 -2.61 15.68
CA THR A 337 10.65 -2.80 16.91
C THR A 337 10.38 -1.67 17.92
N PRO A 338 10.58 -1.93 19.24
CA PRO A 338 10.55 -0.88 20.27
C PRO A 338 11.37 0.37 19.92
N THR A 339 12.51 0.18 19.24
CA THR A 339 13.40 1.28 18.85
C THR A 339 12.81 2.20 17.79
N GLY A 340 11.96 1.71 16.89
CA GLY A 340 11.22 2.53 15.91
C GLY A 340 10.00 3.26 16.51
N HIS A 341 9.63 2.96 17.77
CA HIS A 341 8.60 3.70 18.50
C HIS A 341 9.15 4.84 19.37
N SER A 342 10.49 4.94 19.55
CA SER A 342 11.11 6.03 20.29
C SER A 342 11.03 7.34 19.53
N ASP A 343 10.43 8.36 20.13
CA ASP A 343 10.41 9.73 19.59
C ASP A 343 11.84 10.30 19.46
N ASP A 344 12.76 9.88 20.33
CA ASP A 344 14.15 10.32 20.29
C ASP A 344 14.91 9.83 19.06
N ASN A 345 14.55 8.66 18.53
CA ASN A 345 15.21 8.07 17.37
C ASN A 345 14.71 8.65 16.04
N LEU A 346 13.62 9.43 16.06
CA LEU A 346 12.89 9.87 14.86
C LEU A 346 12.73 11.40 14.79
N LYS A 347 13.60 12.14 15.50
CA LYS A 347 13.65 13.61 15.54
C LYS A 347 13.63 14.24 14.14
N HIS A 348 14.21 13.55 13.15
CA HIS A 348 14.33 14.04 11.79
C HIS A 348 13.02 13.99 10.97
N ILE A 349 11.95 13.35 11.45
CA ILE A 349 10.62 13.36 10.79
C ILE A 349 9.84 14.65 11.11
N GLN A 350 10.23 15.37 12.16
CA GLN A 350 9.52 16.57 12.63
C GLN A 350 9.91 17.86 11.89
N GLY A 351 10.85 17.78 10.93
CA GLY A 351 11.33 18.91 10.11
C GLY A 351 10.43 19.29 8.94
#